data_AF-A0A0B6ZCA5-F1
#
_entry.id   AF-A0A0B6ZCA5-F1
#
_cell.length_a   1.000
_cell.length_b   1.000
_cell.length_c   1.000
_cell.angle_alpha   90.00
_cell.angle_beta   90.00
_cell.angle_gamma   90.00
#
_symmetry.space_group_name_H-M   'P 1'
#
loop_
_entity.id
_entity.type
_entity.pdbx_description
1 polymer ?
#
loop_
_entity_poly.entity_id
_entity_poly.type
_entity_poly.pdbx_seq_one_letter_code
_entity_poly.pdbx_strand_id
1 'polypeptide(L)'
;TSDPEKVLNCMEDFRLVFPVKVMSQDSGFGDVSSILFPYYLQDIPVSACHADSYQIYMAVEFSGDVPSSSFFSLLSELSQIDNCQSFTMRSLFTGHMILQGEDLCLYFMKTNQQILIFKNRSARPARSVG
;
A
#
# COMPACT_ATOMS: atom_id res chain seq x y z
N THR A 1 -12.78 -26.10 20.01
CA THR A 1 -11.54 -25.42 19.61
C THR A 1 -11.87 -24.51 18.46
N SER A 2 -11.61 -23.21 18.56
CA SER A 2 -11.89 -22.25 17.48
C SER A 2 -10.87 -22.45 16.35
N ASP A 3 -11.38 -22.61 15.14
CA ASP A 3 -10.59 -22.75 13.92
C ASP A 3 -9.96 -21.40 13.56
N PRO A 4 -8.62 -21.26 13.60
CA PRO A 4 -7.94 -19.98 13.41
C PRO A 4 -8.18 -19.39 12.01
N GLU A 5 -8.37 -20.22 10.98
CA GLU A 5 -8.66 -19.74 9.63
C GLU A 5 -10.04 -19.07 9.56
N LYS A 6 -11.03 -19.62 10.26
CA LYS A 6 -12.36 -18.99 10.35
C LYS A 6 -12.31 -17.65 11.06
N VAL A 7 -11.45 -17.50 12.06
CA VAL A 7 -11.27 -16.23 12.76
C VAL A 7 -10.65 -15.19 11.82
N LEU A 8 -9.59 -15.56 11.08
CA LEU A 8 -8.95 -14.67 10.11
C LEU A 8 -9.92 -14.25 9.00
N ASN A 9 -10.68 -15.18 8.43
CA ASN A 9 -11.68 -14.87 7.41
C ASN A 9 -12.75 -13.90 7.94
N CYS A 10 -13.24 -14.11 9.16
CA CYS A 10 -14.14 -13.15 9.80
C CYS A 10 -13.48 -11.77 9.97
N MET A 11 -12.20 -11.72 10.39
CA MET A 11 -11.49 -10.44 10.54
C MET A 11 -11.32 -9.71 9.19
N GLU A 12 -11.13 -10.44 8.09
CA GLU A 12 -11.11 -9.87 6.73
C GLU A 12 -12.50 -9.35 6.32
N ASP A 13 -13.56 -10.14 6.54
CA ASP A 13 -14.95 -9.76 6.26
C ASP A 13 -15.35 -8.48 6.99
N PHE A 14 -14.90 -8.32 8.24
CA PHE A 14 -15.11 -7.11 9.05
C PHE A 14 -14.10 -5.98 8.75
N ARG A 15 -13.23 -6.14 7.76
CA ARG A 15 -12.18 -5.16 7.38
C ARG A 15 -11.27 -4.75 8.55
N LEU A 16 -11.01 -5.69 9.45
CA LEU A 16 -10.08 -5.51 10.58
C LEU A 16 -8.65 -5.82 10.18
N VAL A 17 -8.48 -6.68 9.18
CA VAL A 17 -7.19 -7.06 8.62
C VAL A 17 -7.26 -7.03 7.10
N PHE A 18 -6.09 -6.90 6.47
CA PHE A 18 -5.98 -6.70 5.03
C PHE A 18 -4.87 -7.61 4.48
N PRO A 19 -5.17 -8.54 3.57
CA PRO A 19 -4.14 -9.38 2.97
C PRO A 19 -3.22 -8.52 2.12
N VAL A 20 -1.91 -8.70 2.28
CA VAL A 20 -0.87 -8.01 1.53
C VAL A 20 0.15 -9.02 1.01
N LYS A 21 0.49 -8.93 -0.27
CA LYS A 21 1.49 -9.81 -0.86
C LYS A 21 2.88 -9.32 -0.44
N VAL A 22 3.61 -10.14 0.31
CA VAL A 22 5.02 -9.88 0.63
C VAL A 22 5.87 -10.59 -0.42
N MET A 23 6.56 -9.77 -1.21
CA MET A 23 7.47 -10.23 -2.25
C MET A 23 8.83 -10.53 -1.61
N SER A 24 8.98 -11.66 -0.93
CA SER A 24 10.30 -12.16 -0.53
C SER A 24 10.86 -13.05 -1.63
N GLN A 25 11.95 -12.61 -2.28
CA GLN A 25 12.57 -13.36 -3.38
C GLN A 25 13.55 -14.47 -2.95
N ASP A 26 13.83 -14.70 -1.65
CA ASP A 26 15.04 -15.46 -1.27
C ASP A 26 14.87 -16.63 -0.28
N SER A 27 13.69 -17.15 -0.05
CA SER A 27 13.55 -18.41 0.70
C SER A 27 12.58 -19.32 -0.02
N GLY A 28 12.94 -20.59 -0.24
CA GLY A 28 12.14 -21.59 -0.95
C GLY A 28 10.81 -21.97 -0.28
N PHE A 29 10.16 -21.04 0.43
CA PHE A 29 8.82 -21.10 0.96
C PHE A 29 7.94 -20.19 0.11
N GLY A 30 7.24 -20.80 -0.85
CA GLY A 30 6.27 -20.10 -1.69
C GLY A 30 5.08 -19.56 -0.91
N ASP A 31 4.53 -18.45 -1.41
CA ASP A 31 3.18 -17.92 -1.15
C ASP A 31 2.79 -17.69 0.31
N VAL A 32 3.65 -17.04 1.12
CA VAL A 32 3.17 -16.48 2.39
C VAL A 32 2.48 -15.14 2.13
N SER A 33 1.17 -15.18 1.92
CA SER A 33 0.33 -13.98 2.03
C SER A 33 0.52 -13.40 3.43
N SER A 34 1.00 -12.17 3.52
CA SER A 34 1.10 -11.47 4.79
C SER A 34 -0.20 -10.76 5.09
N ILE A 35 -0.45 -10.47 6.36
CA ILE A 35 -1.67 -9.82 6.79
C ILE A 35 -1.28 -8.50 7.46
N LEU A 36 -1.86 -7.42 6.95
CA LEU A 36 -1.75 -6.10 7.57
C LEU A 36 -2.80 -5.97 8.67
N PHE A 37 -2.36 -5.61 9.87
CA PHE A 37 -3.19 -5.24 11.00
C PHE A 37 -3.04 -3.73 11.24
N PRO A 38 -3.92 -2.88 10.67
CA PRO A 38 -3.74 -1.44 10.73
C PRO A 38 -3.71 -0.87 12.15
N TYR A 39 -4.42 -1.50 13.09
CA TYR A 39 -4.48 -1.08 14.49
C TYR A 39 -3.11 -1.05 15.19
N TYR A 40 -2.14 -1.81 14.70
CA TYR A 40 -0.78 -1.83 15.26
C TYR A 40 0.18 -0.85 14.57
N LEU A 41 -0.26 -0.13 13.53
CA LEU A 41 0.56 0.88 12.88
C LEU A 41 0.56 2.17 13.70
N GLN A 42 1.75 2.72 13.91
CA GLN A 42 1.91 4.05 14.50
C GLN A 42 1.58 5.12 13.46
N ASP A 43 0.84 6.14 13.87
CA ASP A 43 0.66 7.35 13.06
C ASP A 43 1.87 8.27 13.22
N ILE A 44 2.93 7.94 12.48
CA ILE A 44 4.14 8.74 12.44
C ILE A 44 3.91 9.88 11.44
N PRO A 45 4.02 11.15 11.84
CA PRO A 45 3.95 12.27 10.91
C PRO A 45 5.09 12.16 9.91
N VAL A 46 4.75 11.96 8.64
CA VAL A 46 5.77 11.87 7.59
C VAL A 46 6.30 13.27 7.34
N SER A 47 7.61 13.46 7.56
CA SER A 47 8.24 14.75 7.26
C SER A 47 8.18 15.00 5.75
N ALA A 48 7.96 16.26 5.38
CA ALA A 48 7.95 16.72 3.99
C ALA A 48 9.31 16.54 3.27
N CYS A 49 10.29 15.85 3.86
CA CYS A 49 11.64 15.67 3.32
C CYS A 49 11.71 14.86 2.02
N HIS A 50 10.59 14.30 1.55
CA HIS A 50 10.49 13.68 0.22
C HIS A 50 9.75 14.55 -0.82
N ALA A 51 9.27 15.74 -0.45
CA ALA A 51 8.39 16.57 -1.30
C ALA A 51 9.02 16.97 -2.64
N ASP A 52 10.35 17.12 -2.73
CA ASP A 52 11.00 17.54 -3.98
C ASP A 52 11.06 16.44 -5.04
N SER A 53 11.09 15.18 -4.60
CA SER A 53 11.22 14.01 -5.47
C SER A 53 9.88 13.43 -5.92
N TYR A 54 8.76 13.84 -5.32
CA TYR A 54 7.44 13.29 -5.62
C TYR A 54 6.51 14.37 -6.14
N GLN A 55 5.71 14.02 -7.15
CA GLN A 55 4.62 14.86 -7.63
C GLN A 55 3.30 14.14 -7.41
N ILE A 56 2.25 14.91 -7.13
CA ILE A 56 0.89 14.36 -7.09
C ILE A 56 0.59 13.81 -8.48
N TYR A 57 0.34 12.50 -8.54
CA TYR A 57 -0.08 11.81 -9.75
C TYR A 57 -1.60 11.75 -9.83
N MET A 58 -2.25 11.46 -8.70
CA MET A 58 -3.69 11.37 -8.59
C MET A 58 -4.14 11.81 -7.20
N ALA A 59 -5.29 12.46 -7.14
CA ALA A 59 -5.99 12.80 -5.90
C ALA A 59 -7.43 12.31 -6.03
N VAL A 60 -7.87 11.47 -5.10
CA VAL A 60 -9.26 11.03 -5.00
C VAL A 60 -9.90 11.80 -3.86
N GLU A 61 -10.90 12.60 -4.20
CA GLU A 61 -11.60 13.46 -3.25
C GLU A 61 -12.91 12.82 -2.78
N PHE A 62 -13.21 13.01 -1.50
CA PHE A 62 -14.41 12.52 -0.86
C PHE A 62 -15.21 13.69 -0.32
N SER A 63 -16.53 13.61 -0.41
CA SER A 63 -17.44 14.65 0.11
C SER A 63 -17.48 14.69 1.65
N GLY A 64 -16.88 13.72 2.32
CA GLY A 64 -16.78 13.60 3.77
C GLY A 64 -15.47 12.91 4.17
N ASP A 65 -15.37 12.50 5.43
CA ASP A 65 -14.15 11.85 5.90
C ASP A 65 -13.90 10.52 5.19
N VAL A 66 -12.67 10.34 4.67
CA VAL A 66 -12.23 9.09 4.04
C VAL A 66 -12.23 7.99 5.10
N PRO A 67 -12.99 6.90 4.91
CA PRO A 67 -12.91 5.75 5.80
C PRO A 67 -11.51 5.13 5.72
N SER A 68 -10.87 4.89 6.87
CA SER A 68 -9.54 4.27 6.91
C SER A 68 -9.54 2.89 6.25
N SER A 69 -10.63 2.13 6.37
CA SER A 69 -10.80 0.84 5.71
C SER A 69 -10.72 0.94 4.18
N SER A 70 -11.22 2.03 3.57
CA SER A 70 -11.10 2.26 2.13
C SER A 70 -9.64 2.45 1.70
N PHE A 71 -8.86 3.16 2.51
CA PHE A 71 -7.42 3.33 2.28
C PHE A 71 -6.69 1.98 2.36
N PHE A 72 -6.91 1.18 3.41
CA PHE A 72 -6.26 -0.12 3.53
C PHE A 72 -6.73 -1.15 2.49
N SER A 73 -8.00 -1.08 2.07
CA SER A 73 -8.52 -1.92 0.98
C SER A 73 -7.80 -1.61 -0.34
N LEU A 74 -7.65 -0.32 -0.67
CA LEU A 74 -6.88 0.11 -1.83
C LEU A 74 -5.44 -0.44 -1.77
N LEU A 75 -4.76 -0.26 -0.64
CA LEU A 75 -3.39 -0.74 -0.48
C LEU A 75 -3.26 -2.25 -0.58
N SER A 76 -4.23 -2.99 -0.02
CA SER A 76 -4.33 -4.44 -0.13
C SER A 76 -4.44 -4.88 -1.58
N GLU A 77 -5.36 -4.29 -2.35
CA GLU A 77 -5.54 -4.57 -3.78
C GLU A 77 -4.28 -4.23 -4.59
N LEU A 78 -3.67 -3.06 -4.35
CA LEU A 78 -2.45 -2.64 -5.03
C LEU A 78 -1.26 -3.56 -4.75
N SER A 79 -1.17 -4.12 -3.55
CA SER A 79 -0.10 -5.08 -3.21
C SER A 79 -0.16 -6.36 -4.04
N GLN A 80 -1.33 -6.70 -4.59
CA GLN A 80 -1.54 -7.89 -5.41
C GLN A 80 -1.20 -7.72 -6.89
N ILE A 81 -0.88 -6.50 -7.33
CA ILE A 81 -0.51 -6.26 -8.73
C ILE A 81 0.76 -7.05 -9.08
N ASP A 82 0.76 -7.71 -10.24
CA ASP A 82 1.82 -8.63 -10.66
C ASP A 82 3.21 -7.99 -10.71
N ASN A 83 3.29 -6.72 -11.11
CA ASN A 83 4.55 -5.98 -11.15
C ASN A 83 4.83 -5.24 -9.83
N CYS A 84 4.13 -5.51 -8.73
CA CYS A 84 4.53 -4.97 -7.43
C CYS A 84 5.84 -5.64 -6.99
N GLN A 85 6.92 -4.88 -6.87
CA GLN A 85 8.20 -5.41 -6.38
C GLN A 85 8.26 -5.37 -4.84
N SER A 86 7.77 -4.28 -4.25
CA SER A 86 7.76 -4.13 -2.81
C SER A 86 6.63 -3.22 -2.37
N PHE A 87 6.00 -3.56 -1.25
CA PHE A 87 4.99 -2.75 -0.60
C PHE A 87 5.36 -2.56 0.88
N THR A 88 5.43 -1.31 1.34
CA THR A 88 5.84 -0.97 2.71
C THR A 88 4.91 0.08 3.31
N MET A 89 4.35 -0.22 4.49
CA MET A 89 3.66 0.77 5.31
C MET A 89 4.70 1.63 6.06
N ARG A 90 4.61 2.95 5.94
CA ARG A 90 5.52 3.89 6.62
C ARG A 90 4.90 4.48 7.88
N SER A 91 3.59 4.69 7.87
CA SER A 91 2.78 5.07 9.02
C SER A 91 1.37 4.52 8.84
N LEU A 92 0.48 4.75 9.81
CA LEU A 92 -0.93 4.35 9.75
C LEU A 92 -1.61 4.80 8.45
N PHE A 93 -1.29 6.00 7.95
CA PHE A 93 -1.94 6.60 6.78
C PHE A 93 -1.02 6.83 5.61
N THR A 94 0.15 6.16 5.60
CA THR A 94 1.12 6.31 4.52
C THR A 94 1.71 4.97 4.08
N GLY A 95 1.70 4.76 2.77
CA GLY A 95 2.17 3.54 2.13
C GLY A 95 3.15 3.85 1.00
N HIS A 96 4.02 2.92 0.71
CA HIS A 96 5.05 3.03 -0.31
C HIS A 96 5.07 1.77 -1.16
N MET A 97 5.05 1.93 -2.48
CA MET A 97 5.08 0.83 -3.43
C MET A 97 6.13 1.09 -4.49
N ILE A 98 6.90 0.05 -4.81
CA ILE A 98 7.85 0.03 -5.91
C ILE A 98 7.33 -0.99 -6.92
N LEU A 99 7.21 -0.59 -8.18
CA LEU A 99 6.86 -1.50 -9.26
C LEU A 99 8.11 -2.02 -9.97
N GLN A 100 8.11 -3.30 -10.36
CA GLN A 100 9.15 -3.97 -11.10
C GLN A 100 9.18 -3.48 -12.55
N GLY A 101 10.39 -3.27 -13.09
CA GLY A 101 10.60 -2.94 -14.51
C GLY A 101 10.39 -1.48 -14.87
N GLU A 102 9.83 -0.68 -13.97
CA GLU A 102 9.81 0.78 -14.07
C GLU A 102 10.60 1.35 -12.90
N ASP A 103 11.35 2.44 -13.07
CA ASP A 103 11.87 3.23 -11.94
C ASP A 103 10.70 3.93 -11.19
N LEU A 104 9.49 3.37 -11.24
CA LEU A 104 8.26 3.94 -10.74
C LEU A 104 8.07 3.60 -9.28
N CYS A 105 8.12 4.66 -8.51
CA CYS A 105 7.93 4.62 -7.08
C CYS A 105 6.67 5.41 -6.73
N LEU A 106 5.70 4.73 -6.13
CA LEU A 106 4.43 5.30 -5.72
C LEU A 106 4.38 5.47 -4.21
N TYR A 107 3.88 6.63 -3.77
CA TYR A 107 3.66 6.95 -2.38
C TYR A 107 2.19 7.29 -2.17
N PHE A 108 1.57 6.72 -1.16
CA PHE A 108 0.15 6.85 -0.85
C PHE A 108 -0.02 7.55 0.47
N MET A 109 -0.94 8.49 0.53
CA MET A 109 -1.27 9.21 1.76
C MET A 109 -2.77 9.40 1.87
N LYS A 110 -3.32 9.04 3.03
CA LYS A 110 -4.70 9.35 3.39
C LYS A 110 -4.71 10.64 4.21
N THR A 111 -5.57 11.58 3.82
CA THR A 111 -5.93 12.74 4.65
C THR A 111 -7.37 12.58 5.17
N ASN A 112 -7.94 13.63 5.76
CA ASN A 112 -9.35 13.56 6.17
C ASN A 112 -10.27 13.40 4.96
N GLN A 113 -10.03 14.09 3.84
CA GLN A 113 -10.98 14.12 2.71
C GLN A 113 -10.40 13.61 1.39
N GLN A 114 -9.13 13.19 1.38
CA GLN A 114 -8.46 12.76 0.15
C GLN A 114 -7.63 11.50 0.36
N ILE A 115 -7.54 10.71 -0.70
CA ILE A 115 -6.43 9.76 -0.89
C ILE A 115 -5.54 10.33 -1.98
N LEU A 116 -4.29 10.59 -1.64
CA LEU A 116 -3.29 11.19 -2.51
C LEU A 116 -2.30 10.11 -2.95
N ILE A 117 -2.09 10.01 -4.25
CA ILE A 117 -1.11 9.12 -4.89
C ILE A 117 -0.05 10.00 -5.51
N PHE A 118 1.17 9.80 -5.06
CA PHE A 118 2.34 10.51 -5.54
C PHE A 118 3.20 9.57 -6.38
N LYS A 119 3.78 10.11 -7.46
CA LYS A 119 4.76 9.43 -8.29
C LYS A 119 6.10 10.12 -8.14
N ASN A 120 7.18 9.34 -8.03
CA ASN A 120 8.52 9.89 -8.05
C ASN A 120 8.83 10.53 -9.42
N ARG A 121 9.31 11.78 -9.42
CA ARG A 121 9.66 12.58 -10.61
C ARG A 121 10.85 12.01 -11.38
N SER A 122 11.74 11.31 -10.69
CA SER A 122 12.97 10.76 -11.24
C SER A 122 12.76 9.42 -11.97
N ALA A 123 11.55 8.86 -11.89
CA ALA A 123 11.16 7.65 -12.58
C ALA A 123 11.16 7.88 -14.10
N ARG A 124 12.24 7.50 -14.80
CA ARG A 124 12.21 7.51 -16.26
C ARG A 124 11.20 6.45 -16.71
N PRO A 125 10.27 6.76 -17.64
CA PRO A 125 9.49 5.72 -18.26
C PRO A 125 10.45 4.70 -18.87
N ALA A 126 10.25 3.42 -18.55
CA ALA A 126 11.01 2.34 -19.15
C ALA A 126 10.92 2.54 -20.67
N ARG A 127 12.06 2.66 -21.34
CA ARG A 127 12.09 2.73 -22.80
C ARG A 127 11.38 1.47 -23.29
N SER A 128 10.22 1.64 -23.93
CA SER A 128 9.60 0.56 -24.67
C SER A 128 10.64 0.07 -25.67
N VAL A 129 11.16 -1.13 -25.43
CA VAL A 129 12.00 -1.81 -26.42
C VAL A 129 11.02 -2.18 -27.53
N GLY A 130 11.08 -1.40 -28.61
CA GLY A 130 10.35 -1.67 -29.85
C GLY A 130 10.94 -2.83 -30.62
#